data_AF-A0A919BEV6-F1
#
_entry.id   AF-A0A919BEV6-F1
#
_cell.length_a   1.000
_cell.length_b   1.000
_cell.length_c   1.000
_cell.angle_alpha   90.00
_cell.angle_beta   90.00
_cell.angle_gamma   90.00
#
_symmetry.space_group_name_H-M   'P 1'
#
loop_
_entity.id
_entity.type
_entity.pdbx_description
1 polymer ?
#
loop_
_entity_poly.entity_id
_entity_poly.type
_entity_poly.pdbx_seq_one_letter_code
_entity_poly.pdbx_strand_id
1 'polypeptide(L)'
;MQVIDGRVLVKAPSQISVSYIDKLLTTKERWIEQKIKQQLVTARFANKLCSDGTVWINGFAHKIVVHKGATPSVDVIDGHVYCTIKTSANKTDNTLIKKQLENWFKQRASQFLPERTKQLSQITGLTPSSVIVKKYRARWGSCDNLGRISLNYFLMMLPTWVIDYVIIHELCHLKHLNHSAQFWSLVEHHCAGYDQAKAWIKQRQGYLVWPKS
;
A
#
# COMPACT_ATOMS: atom_id res chain seq x y z
N MET A 1 -20.34 1.38 15.25
CA MET A 1 -20.91 1.73 13.92
C MET A 1 -19.87 1.51 12.84
N GLN A 2 -20.25 0.94 11.71
CA GLN A 2 -19.41 0.69 10.53
C GLN A 2 -20.17 1.08 9.26
N VAL A 3 -19.48 1.57 8.24
CA VAL A 3 -20.06 1.81 6.91
C VAL A 3 -19.53 0.72 5.98
N ILE A 4 -20.40 -0.01 5.29
CA ILE A 4 -20.04 -1.12 4.39
C ILE A 4 -20.95 -1.03 3.16
N ASP A 5 -20.36 -0.91 1.97
CA ASP A 5 -21.06 -0.88 0.68
C ASP A 5 -22.24 0.11 0.64
N GLY A 6 -22.02 1.33 1.16
CA GLY A 6 -23.05 2.37 1.21
C GLY A 6 -24.10 2.19 2.31
N ARG A 7 -24.00 1.16 3.16
CA ARG A 7 -24.90 0.90 4.29
C ARG A 7 -24.21 1.21 5.62
N VAL A 8 -24.98 1.66 6.60
CA VAL A 8 -24.49 1.92 7.97
C VAL A 8 -24.95 0.77 8.88
N LEU A 9 -24.00 0.01 9.42
CA LEU A 9 -24.23 -1.03 10.41
C LEU A 9 -23.92 -0.49 11.82
N VAL A 10 -24.95 -0.39 12.66
CA VAL A 10 -24.81 -0.04 14.08
C VAL A 10 -24.99 -1.30 14.92
N LYS A 11 -23.98 -1.65 15.74
CA LYS A 11 -24.08 -2.68 16.77
C LYS A 11 -24.11 -1.97 18.13
N ALA A 12 -25.15 -2.20 18.92
CA ALA A 12 -25.35 -1.60 20.23
C ALA A 12 -26.00 -2.64 21.20
N PRO A 13 -25.76 -2.55 22.52
CA PRO A 13 -26.48 -3.34 23.52
C PRO A 13 -28.00 -3.14 23.43
N SER A 14 -28.78 -4.14 23.80
CA SER A 14 -30.26 -4.12 23.72
C SER A 14 -30.92 -3.01 24.56
N GLN A 15 -30.20 -2.46 25.54
CA GLN A 15 -30.68 -1.40 26.45
C GLN A 15 -30.60 0.00 25.83
N ILE A 16 -29.91 0.16 24.69
CA ILE A 16 -29.76 1.45 24.04
C ILE A 16 -31.02 1.73 23.20
N SER A 17 -31.65 2.88 23.44
CA SER A 17 -32.83 3.28 22.69
C SER A 17 -32.51 3.57 21.22
N VAL A 18 -33.47 3.29 20.34
CA VAL A 18 -33.38 3.65 18.91
C VAL A 18 -33.18 5.16 18.76
N SER A 19 -33.85 5.98 19.58
CA SER A 19 -33.69 7.44 19.57
C SER A 19 -32.27 7.92 19.89
N TYR A 20 -31.53 7.19 20.73
CA TYR A 20 -30.12 7.47 20.98
C TYR A 20 -29.25 7.10 19.78
N ILE A 21 -29.57 6.00 19.10
CA ILE A 21 -28.91 5.59 17.85
C ILE A 21 -29.13 6.67 16.77
N ASP A 22 -30.34 7.20 16.62
CA ASP A 22 -30.65 8.24 15.64
C ASP A 22 -29.89 9.54 15.90
N LYS A 23 -29.80 9.97 17.17
CA LYS A 23 -28.95 11.11 17.57
C LYS A 23 -27.48 10.87 17.25
N LEU A 24 -26.99 9.66 17.50
CA LEU A 24 -25.62 9.27 17.18
C LEU A 24 -25.37 9.31 15.66
N LEU A 25 -26.31 8.81 14.85
CA LEU A 25 -26.23 8.84 13.39
C LEU A 25 -26.17 10.27 12.87
N THR A 26 -27.07 11.14 13.36
CA THR A 26 -27.11 12.57 13.03
C THR A 26 -25.77 13.24 13.36
N THR A 27 -25.23 12.99 14.56
CA THR A 27 -23.93 13.55 15.00
C THR A 27 -22.76 13.08 14.13
N LYS A 28 -22.89 11.92 13.47
CA LYS A 28 -21.83 11.31 12.66
C LYS A 28 -22.10 11.38 11.16
N GLU A 29 -23.13 12.09 10.70
CA GLU A 29 -23.55 12.16 9.31
C GLU A 29 -22.38 12.49 8.36
N ARG A 30 -21.67 13.60 8.64
CA ARG A 30 -20.49 14.00 7.85
C ARG A 30 -19.40 12.93 7.79
N TRP A 31 -19.20 12.17 8.87
CA TRP A 31 -18.24 11.06 8.90
C TRP A 31 -18.74 9.88 8.04
N ILE A 32 -20.04 9.56 8.09
CA ILE A 32 -20.66 8.52 7.27
C ILE A 32 -20.51 8.86 5.79
N GLU A 33 -20.88 10.07 5.38
CA GLU A 33 -20.73 10.53 3.99
C GLU A 33 -19.29 10.44 3.49
N GLN A 34 -18.33 10.89 4.31
CA GLN A 34 -16.92 10.78 3.98
C GLN A 34 -16.47 9.32 3.82
N LYS A 35 -17.00 8.41 4.64
CA LYS A 35 -16.70 6.97 4.53
C LYS A 35 -17.29 6.35 3.26
N ILE A 36 -18.51 6.71 2.88
CA ILE A 36 -19.13 6.26 1.63
C ILE A 36 -18.31 6.77 0.44
N LYS A 37 -17.98 8.07 0.39
CA LYS A 37 -17.12 8.65 -0.66
C LYS A 37 -15.76 7.95 -0.74
N GLN A 38 -15.13 7.67 0.41
CA GLN A 38 -13.87 6.94 0.48
C GLN A 38 -13.99 5.53 -0.12
N GLN A 39 -15.08 4.81 0.14
CA GLN A 39 -15.34 3.48 -0.42
C GLN A 39 -15.54 3.50 -1.93
N LEU A 40 -16.30 4.47 -2.46
CA LEU A 40 -16.50 4.64 -3.91
C LEU A 40 -15.19 4.93 -4.63
N VAL A 41 -14.36 5.82 -4.10
CA VAL A 41 -13.02 6.11 -4.64
C VAL A 41 -12.16 4.85 -4.60
N THR A 42 -12.16 4.12 -3.47
CA THR A 42 -11.40 2.88 -3.32
C THR A 42 -11.80 1.84 -4.35
N ALA A 43 -13.11 1.61 -4.54
CA ALA A 43 -13.61 0.64 -5.51
C ALA A 43 -13.25 1.01 -6.96
N ARG A 44 -13.28 2.30 -7.30
CA ARG A 44 -12.92 2.79 -8.64
C ARG A 44 -11.45 2.56 -8.99
N PHE A 45 -10.55 2.77 -8.02
CA PHE A 45 -9.10 2.71 -8.25
C PHE A 45 -8.44 1.41 -7.74
N ALA A 46 -9.23 0.46 -7.22
CA ALA A 46 -8.73 -0.82 -6.75
C ALA A 46 -7.99 -1.60 -7.85
N ASN A 47 -6.93 -2.31 -7.44
CA ASN A 47 -6.28 -3.28 -8.29
C ASN A 47 -7.27 -4.38 -8.71
N LYS A 48 -7.36 -4.66 -10.03
CA LYS A 48 -8.16 -5.73 -10.62
C LYS A 48 -7.22 -6.68 -11.35
N LEU A 49 -6.83 -7.77 -10.69
CA LEU A 49 -5.78 -8.68 -11.18
C LEU A 49 -6.36 -9.75 -12.11
N CYS A 50 -6.83 -9.30 -13.28
CA CYS A 50 -7.45 -10.11 -14.32
C CYS A 50 -7.05 -9.56 -15.70
N SER A 51 -7.42 -10.28 -16.78
CA SER A 51 -7.32 -9.71 -18.14
C SER A 51 -8.07 -8.38 -18.22
N ASP A 52 -7.46 -7.38 -18.86
CA ASP A 52 -7.98 -6.02 -19.06
C ASP A 52 -8.21 -5.21 -17.76
N GLY A 53 -7.83 -5.81 -16.63
CA GLY A 53 -7.81 -5.20 -15.32
C GLY A 53 -6.67 -4.20 -15.17
N THR A 54 -6.41 -3.80 -13.93
CA THR A 54 -5.44 -2.75 -13.62
C THR A 54 -4.60 -3.08 -12.41
N VAL A 55 -3.33 -2.69 -12.44
CA VAL A 55 -2.42 -2.76 -11.29
C VAL A 55 -1.64 -1.45 -11.13
N TRP A 56 -1.51 -0.97 -9.89
CA TRP A 56 -0.68 0.19 -9.58
C TRP A 56 0.80 -0.18 -9.52
N ILE A 57 1.64 0.50 -10.29
CA ILE A 57 3.10 0.38 -10.28
C ILE A 57 3.69 1.78 -10.34
N ASN A 58 4.68 2.08 -9.51
CA ASN A 58 5.38 3.37 -9.49
C ASN A 58 4.46 4.61 -9.44
N GLY A 59 3.31 4.49 -8.75
CA GLY A 59 2.35 5.58 -8.62
C GLY A 59 1.36 5.74 -9.77
N PHE A 60 1.35 4.84 -10.76
CA PHE A 60 0.43 4.88 -11.89
C PHE A 60 -0.34 3.55 -12.05
N ALA A 61 -1.60 3.64 -12.46
CA ALA A 61 -2.39 2.46 -12.81
C ALA A 61 -2.03 1.99 -14.23
N HIS A 62 -1.60 0.74 -14.35
CA HIS A 62 -1.24 0.10 -15.61
C HIS A 62 -2.29 -0.92 -16.01
N LYS A 63 -2.56 -1.03 -17.30
CA LYS A 63 -3.46 -2.04 -17.86
C LYS A 63 -2.79 -3.40 -17.92
N ILE A 64 -3.48 -4.46 -17.51
CA ILE A 64 -2.96 -5.82 -17.53
C ILE A 64 -3.37 -6.49 -18.84
N VAL A 65 -2.38 -6.96 -19.60
CA VAL A 65 -2.55 -7.78 -20.79
C VAL A 65 -2.05 -9.18 -20.46
N VAL A 66 -2.89 -10.20 -20.69
CA VAL A 66 -2.55 -11.58 -20.32
C VAL A 66 -2.25 -12.39 -21.58
N HIS A 67 -1.07 -13.00 -21.60
CA HIS A 67 -0.65 -13.91 -22.68
C HIS A 67 -0.49 -15.34 -22.15
N LYS A 68 -0.68 -16.32 -23.04
CA LYS A 68 -0.28 -17.70 -22.77
C LYS A 68 1.06 -17.97 -23.41
N GLY A 69 2.00 -18.53 -22.65
CA GLY A 69 3.34 -18.85 -23.12
C GLY A 69 3.96 -20.02 -22.36
N ALA A 70 5.09 -20.53 -22.87
CA ALA A 70 5.81 -21.63 -22.23
C ALA A 70 6.41 -21.22 -20.88
N THR A 71 6.91 -19.98 -20.80
CA THR A 71 7.60 -19.42 -19.63
C THR A 71 6.76 -18.32 -18.99
N PRO A 72 6.41 -18.42 -17.70
CA PRO A 72 5.73 -17.34 -16.98
C PRO A 72 6.66 -16.13 -16.83
N SER A 73 6.17 -14.94 -17.20
CA SER A 73 6.90 -13.67 -17.08
C SER A 73 5.94 -12.53 -16.73
N VAL A 74 6.51 -11.42 -16.26
CA VAL A 74 5.79 -10.15 -16.11
C VAL A 74 6.72 -9.05 -16.58
N ASP A 75 6.25 -8.31 -17.59
CA ASP A 75 6.99 -7.25 -18.24
C ASP A 75 6.16 -5.96 -18.20
N VAL A 76 6.81 -4.82 -18.01
CA VAL A 76 6.14 -3.50 -17.95
C VAL A 76 6.69 -2.66 -19.09
N ILE A 77 5.86 -2.40 -20.10
CA ILE A 77 6.24 -1.72 -21.34
C ILE A 77 5.12 -0.73 -21.69
N ASP A 78 5.47 0.53 -21.98
CA ASP A 78 4.55 1.56 -22.45
C ASP A 78 3.23 1.67 -21.66
N GLY A 79 3.32 1.66 -20.32
CA GLY A 79 2.15 1.79 -19.43
C GLY A 79 1.28 0.53 -19.32
N HIS A 80 1.69 -0.58 -19.94
CA HIS A 80 1.04 -1.88 -19.89
C HIS A 80 1.86 -2.88 -19.08
N VAL A 81 1.16 -3.81 -18.46
CA VAL A 81 1.73 -4.96 -17.74
C VAL A 81 1.37 -6.21 -18.52
N TYR A 82 2.36 -6.80 -19.16
CA TYR A 82 2.25 -8.04 -19.90
C TYR A 82 2.51 -9.20 -18.95
N CYS A 83 1.46 -9.94 -18.59
CA CYS A 83 1.53 -11.09 -17.69
C CYS A 83 1.41 -12.38 -18.50
N THR A 84 2.51 -13.10 -18.66
CA THR A 84 2.53 -14.40 -19.33
C THR A 84 2.20 -15.49 -18.32
N ILE A 85 1.13 -16.25 -18.58
CA ILE A 85 0.75 -17.45 -17.81
C ILE A 85 1.04 -18.71 -18.63
N LYS A 86 1.32 -19.82 -17.95
CA LYS A 86 1.71 -21.07 -18.62
C LYS A 86 0.58 -21.60 -19.53
N THR A 87 0.90 -21.98 -20.76
CA THR A 87 -0.07 -22.48 -21.76
C THR A 87 -0.88 -23.67 -21.27
N SER A 88 -0.31 -24.54 -20.43
CA SER A 88 -0.98 -25.71 -19.86
C SER A 88 -2.02 -25.38 -18.76
N ALA A 89 -2.26 -24.10 -18.45
CA ALA A 89 -3.32 -23.70 -17.56
C ALA A 89 -4.68 -23.83 -18.26
N ASN A 90 -5.49 -24.79 -17.79
CA ASN A 90 -6.80 -25.14 -18.38
C ASN A 90 -7.83 -23.98 -18.37
N LYS A 91 -7.65 -22.95 -17.53
CA LYS A 91 -8.39 -21.68 -17.57
C LYS A 91 -7.47 -20.51 -17.23
N THR A 92 -7.74 -19.34 -17.82
CA THR A 92 -7.18 -18.05 -17.39
C THR A 92 -7.77 -17.74 -16.01
N ASP A 93 -7.16 -18.32 -14.98
CA ASP A 93 -7.60 -18.11 -13.61
C ASP A 93 -6.97 -16.83 -13.06
N ASN A 94 -7.80 -15.91 -12.58
CA ASN A 94 -7.37 -14.69 -11.91
C ASN A 94 -6.44 -15.01 -10.72
N THR A 95 -6.54 -16.21 -10.12
CA THR A 95 -5.59 -16.65 -9.09
C THR A 95 -4.16 -16.81 -9.63
N LEU A 96 -3.99 -17.30 -10.85
CA LEU A 96 -2.68 -17.46 -11.49
C LEU A 96 -2.08 -16.10 -11.85
N ILE A 97 -2.88 -15.21 -12.44
CA ILE A 97 -2.47 -13.83 -12.76
C ILE A 97 -2.04 -13.12 -11.48
N LYS A 98 -2.86 -13.18 -10.43
CA LYS A 98 -2.55 -12.63 -9.12
C LYS A 98 -1.24 -13.20 -8.59
N LYS A 99 -1.08 -14.52 -8.54
CA LYS A 99 0.13 -15.18 -8.02
C LYS A 99 1.39 -14.74 -8.78
N GLN A 100 1.30 -14.65 -10.11
CA GLN A 100 2.41 -14.22 -10.95
C GLN A 100 2.79 -12.75 -10.67
N LEU A 101 1.81 -11.84 -10.59
CA LEU A 101 2.04 -10.45 -10.23
C LEU A 101 2.57 -10.29 -8.79
N GLU A 102 2.03 -11.05 -7.82
CA GLU A 102 2.53 -11.00 -6.43
C GLU A 102 4.01 -11.41 -6.36
N ASN A 103 4.41 -12.44 -7.11
CA ASN A 103 5.80 -12.91 -7.14
C ASN A 103 6.72 -11.89 -7.80
N TRP A 104 6.31 -11.32 -8.93
CA TRP A 104 7.07 -10.27 -9.60
C TRP A 104 7.25 -9.04 -8.69
N PHE A 105 6.20 -8.61 -7.99
CA PHE A 105 6.28 -7.51 -7.02
C PHE A 105 7.27 -7.80 -5.88
N LYS A 106 7.24 -9.02 -5.32
CA LYS A 106 8.19 -9.43 -4.28
C LYS A 106 9.63 -9.40 -4.81
N GLN A 107 9.87 -9.94 -6.00
CA GLN A 107 11.20 -9.96 -6.60
C GLN A 107 11.72 -8.53 -6.83
N ARG A 108 10.92 -7.67 -7.47
CA ARG A 108 11.27 -6.27 -7.71
C ARG A 108 11.54 -5.52 -6.41
N ALA A 109 10.69 -5.71 -5.40
CA ALA A 109 10.85 -5.09 -4.09
C ALA A 109 12.13 -5.55 -3.37
N SER A 110 12.43 -6.86 -3.40
CA SER A 110 13.63 -7.44 -2.80
C SER A 110 14.93 -6.96 -3.45
N GLN A 111 14.89 -6.56 -4.72
CA GLN A 111 16.03 -5.95 -5.41
C GLN A 111 16.12 -4.45 -5.13
N PHE A 112 15.01 -3.72 -5.27
CA PHE A 112 15.01 -2.26 -5.22
C PHE A 112 15.09 -1.70 -3.80
N LEU A 113 14.29 -2.21 -2.86
CA LEU A 113 14.11 -1.58 -1.54
C LEU A 113 15.37 -1.63 -0.66
N PRO A 114 16.11 -2.76 -0.56
CA PRO A 114 17.35 -2.79 0.20
C PRO A 114 18.42 -1.85 -0.37
N GLU A 115 18.58 -1.84 -1.70
CA GLU A 115 19.55 -0.96 -2.36
C GLU A 115 19.17 0.52 -2.18
N ARG A 116 17.89 0.86 -2.36
CA ARG A 116 17.45 2.24 -2.11
C ARG A 116 17.61 2.65 -0.64
N THR A 117 17.37 1.74 0.29
CA THR A 117 17.60 1.98 1.73
C THR A 117 19.07 2.22 2.02
N LYS A 118 19.98 1.48 1.40
CA LYS A 118 21.43 1.70 1.51
C LYS A 118 21.83 3.09 1.02
N GLN A 119 21.33 3.53 -0.14
CA GLN A 119 21.60 4.86 -0.67
C GLN A 119 21.10 5.98 0.26
N LEU A 120 19.86 5.87 0.74
CA LEU A 120 19.28 6.85 1.68
C LEU A 120 19.97 6.82 3.05
N SER A 121 20.42 5.64 3.50
CA SER A 121 21.22 5.49 4.71
C SER A 121 22.55 6.26 4.62
N GLN A 122 23.22 6.22 3.47
CA GLN A 122 24.44 6.99 3.23
C GLN A 122 24.18 8.50 3.24
N ILE A 123 23.07 8.96 2.66
CA ILE A 123 22.70 10.38 2.61
C ILE A 123 22.32 10.91 4.00
N THR A 124 21.59 10.12 4.78
CA THR A 124 21.09 10.52 6.10
C THR A 124 22.10 10.29 7.23
N GLY A 125 23.12 9.44 7.01
CA GLY A 125 24.03 8.99 8.05
C GLY A 125 23.39 8.01 9.06
N LEU A 126 22.20 7.47 8.74
CA LEU A 126 21.46 6.55 9.60
C LEU A 126 21.57 5.13 9.04
N THR A 127 22.26 4.24 9.73
CA THR A 127 22.54 2.88 9.24
C THR A 127 21.71 1.82 10.00
N PRO A 128 20.77 1.13 9.33
CA PRO A 128 20.02 0.05 9.95
C PRO A 128 20.88 -1.21 10.12
N SER A 129 20.54 -2.06 11.08
CA SER A 129 21.23 -3.33 11.30
C SER A 129 20.89 -4.38 10.23
N SER A 130 19.68 -4.31 9.67
CA SER A 130 19.25 -5.12 8.53
C SER A 130 18.04 -4.50 7.85
N VAL A 131 17.81 -4.88 6.58
CA VAL A 131 16.63 -4.51 5.81
C VAL A 131 16.01 -5.77 5.23
N ILE A 132 14.74 -6.02 5.54
CA ILE A 132 13.99 -7.15 4.98
C ILE A 132 12.73 -6.68 4.25
N VAL A 133 12.36 -7.41 3.20
CA VAL A 133 11.13 -7.16 2.44
C VAL A 133 10.10 -8.24 2.77
N LYS A 134 8.88 -7.83 3.16
CA LYS A 134 7.78 -8.77 3.47
C LYS A 134 6.42 -8.18 3.14
N LYS A 135 5.37 -8.96 3.38
CA LYS A 135 3.97 -8.49 3.28
C LYS A 135 3.53 -7.94 4.63
N TYR A 136 2.96 -6.74 4.65
CA TYR A 136 2.18 -6.25 5.78
C TYR A 136 0.75 -5.91 5.33
N ARG A 137 -0.20 -6.08 6.27
CA ARG A 137 -1.61 -5.76 6.02
C ARG A 137 -1.95 -4.28 6.24
N ALA A 138 -1.28 -3.62 7.20
CA ALA A 138 -1.69 -2.31 7.70
C ALA A 138 -0.54 -1.28 7.79
N ARG A 139 0.65 -1.60 7.29
CA ARG A 139 1.82 -0.70 7.35
C ARG A 139 2.70 -0.81 6.11
N TRP A 140 3.39 0.29 5.81
CA TRP A 140 4.32 0.41 4.68
C TRP A 140 5.74 0.01 5.07
N GLY A 141 6.14 0.27 6.32
CA GLY A 141 7.40 -0.14 6.90
C GLY A 141 7.29 -0.36 8.41
N SER A 142 8.39 -0.77 9.02
CA SER A 142 8.61 -0.74 10.47
C SER A 142 10.09 -0.82 10.79
N CYS A 143 10.55 -0.08 11.79
CA CYS A 143 11.84 -0.26 12.46
C CYS A 143 11.62 -0.71 13.91
N ASP A 144 12.43 -1.64 14.40
CA ASP A 144 12.44 -2.02 15.82
C ASP A 144 13.62 -1.39 16.59
N ASN A 145 13.67 -1.64 17.91
CA ASN A 145 14.70 -1.13 18.80
C ASN A 145 16.10 -1.74 18.56
N LEU A 146 16.20 -2.82 17.78
CA LEU A 146 17.47 -3.40 17.33
C LEU A 146 17.92 -2.81 15.99
N GLY A 147 17.21 -1.79 15.49
CA GLY A 147 17.51 -1.10 14.24
C GLY A 147 17.23 -1.93 12.99
N ARG A 148 16.39 -2.98 13.10
CA ARG A 148 16.01 -3.81 11.95
C ARG A 148 14.83 -3.18 11.25
N ILE A 149 15.01 -2.88 9.96
CA ILE A 149 13.97 -2.29 9.11
C ILE A 149 13.28 -3.39 8.32
N SER A 150 11.96 -3.33 8.29
CA SER A 150 11.11 -4.17 7.45
C SER A 150 10.26 -3.32 6.52
N LEU A 151 10.33 -3.56 5.22
CA LEU A 151 9.58 -2.81 4.22
C LEU A 151 8.54 -3.69 3.53
N ASN A 152 7.37 -3.10 3.25
CA ASN A 152 6.29 -3.80 2.57
C ASN A 152 6.54 -3.81 1.06
N TYR A 153 6.45 -4.97 0.39
CA TYR A 153 6.63 -5.02 -1.06
C TYR A 153 5.56 -4.23 -1.84
N PHE A 154 4.42 -3.89 -1.22
CA PHE A 154 3.45 -2.95 -1.80
C PHE A 154 4.03 -1.56 -2.07
N LEU A 155 5.18 -1.21 -1.49
CA LEU A 155 5.90 0.02 -1.86
C LEU A 155 6.17 0.12 -3.36
N MET A 156 6.25 -0.98 -4.11
CA MET A 156 6.39 -0.94 -5.57
C MET A 156 5.18 -0.34 -6.30
N MET A 157 4.04 -0.17 -5.62
CA MET A 157 2.88 0.55 -6.14
C MET A 157 3.03 2.08 -6.02
N LEU A 158 3.95 2.56 -5.19
CA LEU A 158 4.13 3.97 -4.86
C LEU A 158 5.15 4.61 -5.82
N PRO A 159 5.04 5.90 -6.13
CA PRO A 159 6.09 6.60 -6.86
C PRO A 159 7.34 6.70 -6.00
N THR A 160 8.52 6.72 -6.63
CA THR A 160 9.83 6.69 -5.94
C THR A 160 9.96 7.69 -4.80
N TRP A 161 9.52 8.95 -4.99
CA TRP A 161 9.62 9.99 -3.96
C TRP A 161 8.80 9.68 -2.69
N VAL A 162 7.69 8.93 -2.82
CA VAL A 162 6.90 8.45 -1.67
C VAL A 162 7.56 7.23 -1.04
N ILE A 163 8.18 6.36 -1.83
CA ILE A 163 8.98 5.23 -1.31
C ILE A 163 10.13 5.78 -0.46
N ASP A 164 10.84 6.79 -0.95
CA ASP A 164 11.95 7.43 -0.25
C ASP A 164 11.50 8.00 1.10
N TYR A 165 10.35 8.69 1.14
CA TYR A 165 9.75 9.14 2.40
C TYR A 165 9.52 7.99 3.38
N VAL A 166 8.94 6.86 2.93
CA VAL A 166 8.71 5.71 3.83
C VAL A 166 10.04 5.16 4.35
N ILE A 167 11.04 5.03 3.49
CA ILE A 167 12.37 4.54 3.91
C ILE A 167 13.01 5.50 4.92
N ILE A 168 13.01 6.81 4.64
CA ILE A 168 13.55 7.83 5.54
C ILE A 168 12.80 7.83 6.88
N HIS A 169 11.48 7.64 6.88
CA HIS A 169 10.69 7.49 8.10
C HIS A 169 11.19 6.34 8.96
N GLU A 170 11.42 5.16 8.36
CA GLU A 170 11.95 4.01 9.08
C GLU A 170 13.41 4.21 9.53
N LEU A 171 14.23 4.92 8.74
CA LEU A 171 15.61 5.27 9.13
C LEU A 171 15.62 6.22 10.34
N CYS A 172 14.72 7.20 10.39
CA CYS A 172 14.62 8.15 11.51
C CYS A 172 14.28 7.44 12.83
N HIS A 173 13.59 6.30 12.77
CA HIS A 173 13.31 5.47 13.95
C HIS A 173 14.58 4.91 14.61
N LEU A 174 15.72 4.86 13.91
CA LEU A 174 17.02 4.48 14.50
C LEU A 174 17.51 5.49 15.57
N LYS A 175 17.01 6.72 15.55
CA LYS A 175 17.31 7.76 16.56
C LYS A 175 16.15 7.99 17.50
N HIS A 176 14.92 7.98 16.98
CA HIS A 176 13.72 8.26 17.76
C HIS A 176 12.65 7.19 17.53
N LEU A 177 12.48 6.28 18.50
CA LEU A 177 11.55 5.15 18.40
C LEU A 177 10.06 5.55 18.46
N ASN A 178 9.75 6.81 18.77
CA ASN A 178 8.40 7.35 18.82
C ASN A 178 8.24 8.52 17.85
N HIS A 179 6.99 8.85 17.50
CA HIS A 179 6.65 9.97 16.61
C HIS A 179 6.62 11.32 17.35
N SER A 180 7.63 11.59 18.19
CA SER A 180 7.78 12.87 18.90
C SER A 180 8.11 14.04 17.97
N ALA A 181 8.10 15.27 18.49
CA ALA A 181 8.51 16.45 17.72
C ALA A 181 9.94 16.32 17.16
N GLN A 182 10.86 15.73 17.94
CA GLN A 182 12.23 15.46 17.49
C GLN A 182 12.27 14.48 16.31
N PHE A 183 11.44 13.43 16.34
CA PHE A 183 11.32 12.50 15.22
C PHE A 183 10.86 13.22 13.95
N TRP A 184 9.81 14.03 14.03
CA TRP A 184 9.29 14.73 12.84
C TRP A 184 10.26 15.78 12.33
N SER A 185 10.97 16.48 13.21
CA SER A 185 12.05 17.40 12.82
C SER A 185 13.18 16.67 12.08
N LEU A 186 13.55 15.47 12.52
CA LEU A 186 14.54 14.64 11.82
C LEU A 186 14.05 14.16 10.45
N VAL A 187 12.78 13.74 10.35
CA VAL A 187 12.15 13.36 9.07
C VAL A 187 12.14 14.54 8.10
N GLU A 188 11.72 15.72 8.55
CA GLU A 188 11.67 16.94 7.75
C GLU A 188 13.07 17.36 7.28
N HIS A 189 14.07 17.27 8.16
CA HIS A 189 15.46 17.55 7.83
C HIS A 189 15.97 16.70 6.66
N HIS A 190 15.65 15.40 6.63
CA HIS A 190 16.08 14.49 5.56
C HIS A 190 15.11 14.44 4.37
N CYS A 191 13.86 14.89 4.54
CA CYS A 191 12.80 14.81 3.55
C CYS A 191 11.85 16.01 3.68
N ALA A 192 12.26 17.17 3.18
CA ALA A 192 11.44 18.40 3.24
C ALA A 192 10.03 18.24 2.62
N GLY A 193 9.86 17.32 1.66
CA GLY A 193 8.58 17.01 1.01
C GLY A 193 7.71 15.97 1.74
N TYR A 194 8.03 15.57 2.98
CA TYR A 194 7.40 14.43 3.65
C TYR A 194 5.87 14.58 3.79
N ASP A 195 5.37 15.79 4.00
CA ASP A 195 3.93 16.05 4.13
C ASP A 195 3.16 15.74 2.85
N GLN A 196 3.75 16.05 1.69
CA GLN A 196 3.18 15.69 0.39
C GLN A 196 3.13 14.17 0.24
N ALA A 197 4.16 13.45 0.69
CA ALA A 197 4.22 11.99 0.59
C ALA A 197 3.19 11.33 1.51
N LYS A 198 3.07 11.84 2.73
CA LYS A 198 2.07 11.44 3.72
C LYS A 198 0.65 11.69 3.19
N ALA A 199 0.39 12.84 2.58
CA ALA A 199 -0.88 13.16 1.95
C ALA A 199 -1.17 12.22 0.77
N TRP A 200 -0.18 11.94 -0.07
CA TRP A 200 -0.29 11.01 -1.20
C TRP A 200 -0.70 9.62 -0.72
N ILE A 201 -0.04 9.08 0.32
CA ILE A 201 -0.39 7.78 0.91
C ILE A 201 -1.80 7.83 1.50
N LYS A 202 -2.11 8.85 2.31
CA LYS A 202 -3.41 8.96 3.00
C LYS A 202 -4.58 8.91 2.03
N GLN A 203 -4.45 9.55 0.87
CA GLN A 203 -5.48 9.60 -0.17
C GLN A 203 -5.66 8.25 -0.90
N ARG A 204 -4.61 7.42 -0.97
CA ARG A 204 -4.56 6.27 -1.91
C ARG A 204 -4.44 4.90 -1.25
N GLN A 205 -3.97 4.83 0.00
CA GLN A 205 -3.68 3.59 0.71
C GLN A 205 -4.85 2.59 0.76
N GLY A 206 -6.11 3.07 0.65
CA GLY A 206 -7.29 2.21 0.64
C GLY A 206 -7.35 1.25 -0.54
N TYR A 207 -6.72 1.58 -1.67
CA TYR A 207 -6.73 0.78 -2.89
C TYR A 207 -5.36 0.27 -3.34
N LEU A 208 -4.28 0.66 -2.64
CA LEU A 208 -2.91 0.19 -2.91
C LEU A 208 -2.62 -1.14 -2.19
N VAL A 209 -3.50 -2.12 -2.42
CA VAL A 209 -3.42 -3.47 -1.87
C VAL A 209 -3.88 -4.47 -2.92
N TRP A 210 -3.49 -5.73 -2.76
CA TRP A 210 -4.07 -6.80 -3.59
C TRP A 210 -5.55 -7.00 -3.28
N PRO A 211 -6.40 -7.24 -4.30
CA PRO A 211 -7.79 -7.58 -4.08
C PRO A 211 -7.88 -8.87 -3.28
N LYS A 212 -8.92 -8.97 -2.44
CA LYS A 212 -9.26 -10.22 -1.77
C LYS A 212 -9.57 -11.28 -2.84
N SER A 213 -9.12 -12.50 -2.58
CA SER A 213 -9.50 -13.66 -3.39
C SER A 213 -10.98 -13.95 -3.22
#